data_AF-L7JXI2-F1
#
_entry.id   AF-L7JXI2-F1
#
_cell.length_a   1.000
_cell.length_b   1.000
_cell.length_c   1.000
_cell.angle_alpha   90.00
_cell.angle_beta   90.00
_cell.angle_gamma   90.00
#
_symmetry.space_group_name_H-M   'P 1'
#
loop_
_entity.id
_entity.type
_entity.pdbx_description
1 polymer ?
#
loop_
_entity_poly.entity_id
_entity_poly.type
_entity_poly.pdbx_seq_one_letter_code
_entity_poly.pdbx_strand_id
1 'polypeptide(L)'
;MKKRASNILVVCGPGNNGSDGLVIARYLKLSGYDVLVFYKKLKHQNLVNIAKSVGVAFTTNWPDDILHYECVIDAMFGFSFKPPLREPFSSIVSCISGHNNVISIDVPSGYEINNEHNNHSFIPKHVVCFVAPKICTKTCKSVFITRCFVPRHIYDDDNDYSKFKSV
;
A
#
# COMPACT_ATOMS: atom_id res chain seq x y z
N MET A 1 9.51 12.41 21.95
CA MET A 1 9.70 11.91 20.57
C MET A 1 8.68 10.80 20.32
N LYS A 2 7.94 10.81 19.20
CA LYS A 2 7.00 9.72 18.88
C LYS A 2 7.80 8.42 18.68
N LYS A 3 7.43 7.34 19.38
CA LYS A 3 7.98 6.00 19.18
C LYS A 3 7.81 5.64 17.71
N ARG A 4 8.91 5.31 17.02
CA ARG A 4 8.84 4.83 15.62
C ARG A 4 8.12 3.49 15.66
N ALA A 5 7.22 3.25 14.70
CA ALA A 5 6.70 1.89 14.50
C ALA A 5 7.90 0.94 14.38
N SER A 6 7.93 -0.14 15.14
CA SER A 6 9.10 -1.04 15.12
C SER A 6 8.86 -2.20 14.17
N ASN A 7 7.62 -2.71 14.11
CA ASN A 7 7.23 -3.87 13.31
C ASN A 7 6.20 -3.49 12.23
N ILE A 8 6.52 -3.79 10.97
CA ILE A 8 5.68 -3.47 9.81
C ILE A 8 5.44 -4.73 8.98
N LEU A 9 4.17 -4.98 8.67
CA LEU A 9 3.76 -5.99 7.69
C LEU A 9 3.53 -5.31 6.34
N VAL A 10 4.19 -5.78 5.30
CA VAL A 10 3.95 -5.33 3.93
C VAL A 10 3.26 -6.46 3.16
N VAL A 11 2.04 -6.22 2.71
CA VAL A 11 1.22 -7.21 1.99
C VAL A 11 1.33 -6.94 0.50
N CYS A 12 2.14 -7.74 -0.19
CA CYS A 12 2.42 -7.56 -1.62
C CYS A 12 1.53 -8.44 -2.49
N GLY A 13 0.90 -7.81 -3.49
CA GLY A 13 0.13 -8.51 -4.51
C GLY A 13 0.98 -8.97 -5.69
N PRO A 14 0.36 -9.61 -6.70
CA PRO A 14 1.06 -10.25 -7.80
C PRO A 14 1.52 -9.29 -8.90
N GLY A 15 1.11 -8.02 -8.84
CA GLY A 15 1.31 -7.02 -9.90
C GLY A 15 2.41 -6.01 -9.61
N ASN A 16 2.30 -4.85 -10.26
CA ASN A 16 3.23 -3.74 -10.07
C ASN A 16 3.10 -3.14 -8.66
N ASN A 17 1.89 -3.00 -8.10
CA ASN A 17 1.72 -2.48 -6.74
C ASN A 17 2.48 -3.31 -5.69
N GLY A 18 2.50 -4.64 -5.85
CA GLY A 18 3.31 -5.50 -4.99
C GLY A 18 4.81 -5.27 -5.14
N SER A 19 5.26 -4.87 -6.33
CA SER A 19 6.66 -4.49 -6.57
C SER A 19 7.00 -3.17 -5.89
N ASP A 20 6.07 -2.22 -5.88
CA ASP A 20 6.20 -0.97 -5.12
C ASP A 20 6.28 -1.27 -3.62
N GLY A 21 5.47 -2.22 -3.13
CA GLY A 21 5.58 -2.79 -1.79
C GLY A 21 6.96 -3.35 -1.46
N LEU A 22 7.61 -4.06 -2.39
CA LEU A 22 8.98 -4.57 -2.19
C LEU A 22 10.01 -3.44 -2.06
N VAL A 23 9.86 -2.39 -2.87
CA VAL A 23 10.73 -1.20 -2.80
C VAL A 23 10.54 -0.51 -1.44
N ILE A 24 9.29 -0.31 -1.02
CA ILE A 24 8.95 0.24 0.29
C ILE A 24 9.54 -0.62 1.41
N ALA A 25 9.36 -1.93 1.38
CA ALA A 25 9.89 -2.86 2.39
C ALA A 25 11.42 -2.75 2.53
N ARG A 26 12.13 -2.65 1.41
CA ARG A 26 13.59 -2.43 1.38
C ARG A 26 13.97 -1.12 2.07
N TYR A 27 13.33 0.00 1.71
CA TYR A 27 13.64 1.30 2.32
C TYR A 27 13.29 1.36 3.80
N LEU A 28 12.19 0.72 4.22
CA LEU A 28 11.83 0.57 5.63
C LEU A 28 12.91 -0.21 6.38
N LYS A 29 13.36 -1.37 5.86
CA LYS A 29 14.41 -2.15 6.53
C LYS A 29 15.72 -1.36 6.66
N LEU A 30 16.13 -0.67 5.60
CA LEU A 30 17.32 0.21 5.63
C LEU A 30 17.17 1.40 6.61
N SER A 31 15.94 1.81 6.90
CA SER A 31 15.64 2.87 7.87
C SER A 31 15.55 2.36 9.32
N GLY A 32 15.86 1.07 9.56
CA GLY A 32 15.92 0.47 10.89
C GLY A 32 14.61 -0.14 11.39
N TYR A 33 13.63 -0.37 10.51
CA TYR A 33 12.37 -1.02 10.86
C TYR A 33 12.48 -2.55 10.74
N ASP A 34 11.73 -3.30 11.54
CA ASP A 34 11.52 -4.72 11.34
C ASP A 34 10.35 -4.94 10.39
N VAL A 35 10.66 -5.58 9.25
CA VAL A 35 9.75 -5.69 8.12
C VAL A 35 9.55 -7.14 7.75
N LEU A 36 8.29 -7.57 7.73
CA LEU A 36 7.87 -8.82 7.12
C LEU A 36 7.09 -8.53 5.84
N VAL A 37 7.49 -9.14 4.73
CA VAL A 37 6.73 -9.13 3.48
C VAL A 37 5.91 -10.42 3.39
N PHE A 38 4.59 -10.28 3.34
CA PHE A 38 3.71 -11.35 2.92
C PHE A 38 3.47 -11.27 1.40
N TYR A 39 3.51 -12.42 0.72
CA TYR A 39 3.20 -12.52 -0.70
C TYR A 39 2.67 -13.90 -1.07
N LYS A 40 1.87 -14.00 -2.13
CA LYS A 40 1.49 -15.28 -2.76
C LYS A 40 2.17 -15.52 -4.09
N LYS A 41 2.38 -14.45 -4.84
CA LYS A 41 3.10 -14.42 -6.10
C LYS A 41 3.72 -13.03 -6.23
N LEU A 42 4.93 -12.95 -6.76
CA LEU A 42 5.60 -11.69 -7.03
C LEU A 42 6.06 -11.68 -8.49
N LYS A 43 5.91 -10.52 -9.13
CA LYS A 43 6.25 -10.36 -10.55
C LYS A 43 7.76 -10.26 -10.78
N HIS A 44 8.48 -9.57 -9.91
CA HIS A 44 9.86 -9.16 -10.12
C HIS A 44 10.80 -9.80 -9.08
N GLN A 45 11.36 -10.96 -9.42
CA GLN A 45 12.24 -11.73 -8.52
C GLN A 45 13.53 -11.00 -8.16
N ASN A 46 14.04 -10.15 -9.06
CA ASN A 46 15.19 -9.28 -8.77
C ASN A 46 14.92 -8.34 -7.60
N LEU A 47 13.73 -7.73 -7.51
CA LEU A 47 13.36 -6.86 -6.38
C LEU A 47 13.29 -7.64 -5.06
N VAL A 48 12.83 -8.89 -5.11
CA VAL A 48 12.84 -9.79 -3.94
C VAL A 48 14.26 -10.05 -3.47
N ASN A 49 15.18 -10.37 -4.39
CA ASN A 49 16.57 -10.65 -4.04
C ASN A 49 17.24 -9.40 -3.44
N ILE A 50 16.99 -8.22 -4.00
CA ILE A 50 17.50 -6.95 -3.45
C ILE A 50 16.94 -6.69 -2.05
N ALA A 51 15.63 -6.86 -1.83
CA ALA A 51 15.04 -6.67 -0.52
C ALA A 51 15.58 -7.68 0.52
N LYS A 52 15.76 -8.95 0.13
CA LYS A 52 16.40 -9.96 0.99
C LYS A 52 17.85 -9.62 1.31
N SER A 53 18.61 -9.06 0.36
CA SER A 53 20.01 -8.70 0.57
C SER A 53 20.23 -7.65 1.68
N VAL A 54 19.20 -6.85 1.98
CA VAL A 54 19.21 -5.88 3.09
C VAL A 54 18.51 -6.40 4.36
N GLY A 55 18.15 -7.69 4.40
CA GLY A 55 17.59 -8.35 5.58
C GLY A 55 16.06 -8.25 5.73
N VAL A 56 15.30 -7.94 4.68
CA VAL A 56 13.83 -8.02 4.73
C VAL A 56 13.40 -9.48 4.89
N ALA A 57 12.51 -9.74 5.85
CA ALA A 57 11.92 -11.07 6.04
C ALA A 57 10.76 -11.29 5.07
N PHE A 58 10.53 -12.55 4.67
CA PHE A 58 9.51 -12.93 3.69
C PHE A 58 8.73 -14.14 4.15
N THR A 59 7.42 -14.15 3.92
CA THR A 59 6.55 -15.29 4.17
C THR A 59 5.50 -15.45 3.07
N THR A 60 5.14 -16.70 2.78
CA THR A 60 3.96 -17.05 1.97
C THR A 60 2.76 -17.47 2.82
N ASN A 61 2.98 -17.64 4.12
CA ASN A 61 1.98 -17.99 5.12
C ASN A 61 1.49 -16.69 5.76
N TRP A 62 0.17 -16.54 5.83
CA TRP A 62 -0.44 -15.38 6.47
C TRP A 62 -0.13 -15.42 7.97
N PRO A 63 0.30 -14.32 8.60
CA PRO A 63 0.57 -14.30 10.04
C PRO A 63 -0.73 -14.46 10.84
N ASP A 64 -0.65 -15.20 11.94
CA ASP A 64 -1.83 -15.51 12.77
C ASP A 64 -2.34 -14.28 13.55
N ASP A 65 -1.43 -13.43 14.02
CA ASP A 65 -1.76 -12.20 14.75
C ASP A 65 -1.27 -10.96 14.00
N ILE A 66 -2.20 -10.31 13.29
CA ILE A 66 -1.91 -9.06 12.58
C ILE A 66 -1.78 -7.87 13.53
N LEU A 67 -2.31 -7.95 14.75
CA LEU A 67 -2.26 -6.85 15.74
C LEU A 67 -0.86 -6.70 16.34
N HIS A 68 -0.02 -7.72 16.19
CA HIS A 68 1.40 -7.65 16.51
C HIS A 68 2.15 -6.58 15.69
N TYR A 69 1.67 -6.25 14.49
CA TYR A 69 2.29 -5.25 13.63
C TYR A 69 1.77 -3.86 13.99
N GLU A 70 2.67 -2.90 14.17
CA GLU A 70 2.28 -1.52 14.46
C GLU A 70 1.71 -0.81 13.21
N CYS A 71 2.04 -1.32 12.01
CA CYS A 71 1.55 -0.82 10.74
C CYS A 71 1.44 -1.95 9.71
N VAL A 72 0.37 -1.92 8.92
CA VAL A 72 0.21 -2.76 7.74
C VAL A 72 0.26 -1.88 6.49
N ILE A 73 1.10 -2.24 5.54
CA ILE A 73 1.15 -1.63 4.21
C ILE A 73 0.37 -2.52 3.24
N ASP A 74 -0.73 -2.00 2.74
CA ASP A 74 -1.51 -2.60 1.67
C ASP A 74 -0.89 -2.20 0.32
N ALA A 75 -0.12 -3.14 -0.26
CA ALA A 75 0.47 -3.04 -1.59
C ALA A 75 -0.03 -4.17 -2.49
N MET A 76 -1.30 -4.60 -2.32
CA MET A 76 -1.84 -5.72 -3.08
C MET A 76 -2.23 -5.32 -4.51
N PHE A 77 -3.07 -4.29 -4.64
CA PHE A 77 -3.67 -3.91 -5.91
C PHE A 77 -3.68 -2.39 -6.07
N GLY A 78 -3.15 -1.92 -7.20
CA GLY A 78 -3.10 -0.49 -7.55
C GLY A 78 -4.15 -0.12 -8.59
N PHE A 79 -3.97 1.03 -9.24
CA PHE A 79 -4.94 1.58 -10.21
C PHE A 79 -5.31 0.67 -11.40
N SER A 80 -4.51 -0.35 -11.72
CA SER A 80 -4.82 -1.25 -12.84
C SER A 80 -5.75 -2.40 -12.45
N PHE A 81 -6.12 -2.51 -11.17
CA PHE A 81 -6.98 -3.56 -10.68
C PHE A 81 -8.43 -3.36 -11.12
N LYS A 82 -9.11 -4.48 -11.40
CA LYS A 82 -10.53 -4.52 -11.72
C LYS A 82 -11.21 -5.45 -10.71
N PRO A 83 -12.17 -4.95 -9.91
CA PRO A 83 -12.98 -5.79 -9.02
C PRO A 83 -13.69 -6.93 -9.76
N PRO A 84 -14.10 -8.01 -9.05
CA PRO A 84 -14.00 -8.21 -7.60
C PRO A 84 -12.64 -8.78 -7.16
N LEU A 85 -12.34 -8.63 -5.86
CA LEU A 85 -11.24 -9.37 -5.23
C LEU A 85 -11.53 -10.86 -5.25
N ARG A 86 -10.50 -11.66 -5.50
CA ARG A 86 -10.54 -13.11 -5.45
C ARG A 86 -9.67 -13.61 -4.30
N GLU A 87 -9.94 -14.82 -3.82
CA GLU A 87 -9.09 -15.48 -2.85
C GLU A 87 -7.64 -15.61 -3.36
N PRO A 88 -6.64 -15.50 -2.47
CA PRO A 88 -6.77 -15.30 -1.03
C PRO A 88 -6.93 -13.82 -0.60
N PHE A 89 -6.96 -12.88 -1.55
CA PHE A 89 -6.86 -11.46 -1.25
C PHE A 89 -8.14 -10.85 -0.69
N SER A 90 -9.31 -11.40 -1.01
CA SER A 90 -10.58 -11.05 -0.35
C SER A 90 -10.53 -11.31 1.16
N SER A 91 -10.08 -12.51 1.56
CA SER A 91 -9.90 -12.84 2.99
C SER A 91 -8.86 -11.94 3.66
N ILE A 92 -7.74 -11.67 2.98
CA ILE A 92 -6.70 -10.78 3.52
C ILE A 92 -7.22 -9.37 3.75
N VAL A 93 -7.95 -8.80 2.79
CA VAL A 93 -8.56 -7.47 2.95
C VAL A 93 -9.52 -7.45 4.14
N SER A 94 -10.34 -8.49 4.30
CA SER A 94 -11.21 -8.63 5.47
C SER A 94 -10.41 -8.65 6.78
N CYS A 95 -9.29 -9.38 6.86
CA CYS A 95 -8.43 -9.41 8.04
C CYS A 95 -7.84 -8.03 8.36
N ILE A 96 -7.22 -7.35 7.38
CA ILE A 96 -6.56 -6.06 7.64
C ILE A 96 -7.56 -4.93 7.88
N SER A 97 -8.83 -5.08 7.48
CA SER A 97 -9.88 -4.08 7.74
C SER A 97 -10.13 -3.84 9.23
N GLY A 98 -9.83 -4.82 10.09
CA GLY A 98 -9.89 -4.67 11.54
C GLY A 98 -8.68 -3.95 12.16
N HIS A 99 -7.65 -3.63 11.36
CA HIS A 99 -6.40 -3.06 11.84
C HIS A 99 -6.44 -1.52 11.84
N ASN A 100 -6.08 -0.91 12.97
CA ASN A 100 -6.22 0.55 13.16
C ASN A 100 -5.22 1.41 12.34
N ASN A 101 -4.16 0.79 11.80
CA ASN A 101 -3.07 1.51 11.14
C ASN A 101 -2.67 0.85 9.81
N VAL A 102 -3.61 0.81 8.85
CA VAL A 102 -3.35 0.38 7.48
C VAL A 102 -3.05 1.57 6.58
N ILE A 103 -2.00 1.47 5.78
CA ILE A 103 -1.64 2.44 4.73
C ILE A 103 -1.72 1.74 3.38
N SER A 104 -2.58 2.24 2.49
CA SER A 104 -2.70 1.70 1.13
C SER A 104 -1.81 2.45 0.15
N ILE A 105 -1.15 1.69 -0.71
CA ILE A 105 -0.26 2.20 -1.75
C ILE A 105 -1.04 2.32 -3.05
N ASP A 106 -0.92 3.50 -3.66
CA ASP A 106 -1.62 3.96 -4.86
C ASP A 106 -3.14 4.16 -4.69
N VAL A 107 -3.85 3.09 -4.32
CA VAL A 107 -5.29 3.07 -4.02
C VAL A 107 -5.57 1.99 -2.96
N PRO A 108 -6.67 2.06 -2.20
CA PRO A 108 -7.07 0.96 -1.33
C PRO A 108 -7.38 -0.30 -2.14
N SER A 109 -6.78 -1.42 -1.78
CA SER A 109 -6.98 -2.67 -2.52
C SER A 109 -8.45 -3.12 -2.50
N GLY A 110 -8.96 -3.45 -3.69
CA GLY A 110 -10.35 -3.86 -3.88
C GLY A 110 -11.28 -2.76 -4.36
N TYR A 111 -10.86 -1.49 -4.30
CA TYR A 111 -11.69 -0.37 -4.74
C TYR A 111 -11.81 -0.35 -6.28
N GLU A 112 -12.96 0.09 -6.77
CA GLU A 112 -13.18 0.43 -8.17
C GLU A 112 -12.66 1.84 -8.44
N ILE A 113 -11.70 1.97 -9.36
CA ILE A 113 -10.89 3.19 -9.55
C ILE A 113 -11.71 4.43 -9.91
N ASN A 114 -12.72 4.26 -10.76
CA ASN A 114 -13.56 5.35 -11.28
C ASN A 114 -14.83 5.58 -10.47
N ASN A 115 -14.95 4.93 -9.30
CA ASN A 115 -16.09 5.07 -8.41
C ASN A 115 -15.70 5.91 -7.19
N GLU A 116 -16.30 7.08 -7.01
CA GLU A 116 -16.03 7.95 -5.87
C GLU A 116 -16.61 7.42 -4.55
N HIS A 117 -17.71 6.67 -4.63
CA HIS A 117 -18.49 6.16 -3.51
C HIS A 117 -18.35 4.64 -3.40
N ASN A 118 -17.11 4.18 -3.33
CA ASN A 118 -16.77 2.80 -3.04
C ASN A 118 -17.34 2.38 -1.67
N ASN A 119 -18.42 1.59 -1.67
CA ASN A 119 -19.05 1.05 -0.44
C ASN A 119 -18.28 -0.18 0.08
N HIS A 120 -17.03 0.03 0.50
CA HIS A 120 -16.20 -1.03 1.07
C HIS A 120 -16.15 -0.94 2.60
N SER A 121 -16.14 -2.10 3.28
CA SER A 121 -15.89 -2.19 4.72
C SER A 121 -14.45 -1.85 5.09
N PHE A 122 -13.52 -2.06 4.15
CA PHE A 122 -12.12 -1.70 4.30
C PHE A 122 -11.92 -0.19 4.10
N ILE A 123 -11.47 0.51 5.15
CA ILE A 123 -11.11 1.92 5.08
C ILE A 123 -9.69 2.09 5.64
N PRO A 124 -8.66 2.31 4.80
CA PRO A 124 -7.32 2.52 5.30
C PRO A 124 -7.21 3.86 6.03
N LYS A 125 -6.25 3.94 6.96
CA LYS A 125 -5.97 5.17 7.70
C LYS A 125 -5.38 6.25 6.77
N HIS A 126 -4.48 5.84 5.89
CA HIS A 126 -3.85 6.70 4.90
C HIS A 126 -3.79 6.02 3.53
N VAL A 127 -3.83 6.82 2.46
CA VAL A 127 -3.50 6.37 1.10
C VAL A 127 -2.31 7.18 0.62
N VAL A 128 -1.32 6.52 0.03
CA VAL A 128 -0.17 7.17 -0.62
C VAL A 128 -0.28 6.97 -2.13
N CYS A 129 -0.79 7.98 -2.81
CA CYS A 129 -1.01 7.99 -4.26
C CYS A 129 0.29 8.30 -5.01
N PHE A 130 0.47 7.64 -6.16
CA PHE A 130 1.57 7.94 -7.07
C PHE A 130 1.13 8.90 -8.17
N VAL A 131 1.92 9.96 -8.37
CA VAL A 131 1.74 11.04 -9.36
C VAL A 131 0.51 11.91 -9.08
N ALA A 132 -0.68 11.32 -9.16
CA ALA A 132 -1.96 11.99 -8.96
C ALA A 132 -2.95 11.07 -8.22
N PRO A 133 -3.90 11.65 -7.47
CA PRO A 133 -4.97 10.91 -6.82
C PRO A 133 -5.93 10.31 -7.86
N LYS A 134 -6.44 9.11 -7.57
CA LYS A 134 -7.49 8.46 -8.38
C LYS A 134 -8.87 8.83 -7.84
N ILE A 135 -9.92 8.73 -8.68
CA ILE A 135 -11.30 9.10 -8.30
C ILE A 135 -11.73 8.37 -7.01
N CYS A 136 -11.41 7.09 -6.89
CA CYS A 136 -11.73 6.28 -5.71
C CYS A 136 -11.08 6.76 -4.39
N THR A 137 -10.08 7.63 -4.45
CA THR A 137 -9.39 8.17 -3.27
C THR A 137 -9.99 9.48 -2.76
N LYS A 138 -10.94 10.09 -3.50
CA LYS A 138 -11.50 11.40 -3.16
C LYS A 138 -12.20 11.46 -1.81
N THR A 139 -12.80 10.35 -1.39
CA THR A 139 -13.55 10.18 -0.13
C THR A 139 -12.69 9.59 0.99
N CYS A 140 -11.44 9.21 0.71
CA CYS A 140 -10.52 8.71 1.72
C CYS A 140 -10.13 9.84 2.69
N LYS A 141 -10.14 9.53 4.00
CA LYS A 141 -9.94 10.52 5.08
C LYS A 141 -8.58 11.23 5.03
N SER A 142 -7.54 10.55 4.55
CA SER A 142 -6.19 11.10 4.49
C SER A 142 -5.44 10.54 3.30
N VAL A 143 -5.11 11.40 2.36
CA VAL A 143 -4.43 11.03 1.13
C VAL A 143 -3.17 11.88 0.95
N PHE A 144 -2.08 11.19 0.67
CA PHE A 144 -0.77 11.74 0.39
C PHE A 144 -0.41 11.51 -1.07
N ILE A 145 0.30 12.45 -1.70
CA ILE A 145 0.76 12.32 -3.08
C ILE A 145 2.28 12.29 -3.08
N THR A 146 2.87 11.20 -3.57
CA THR A 146 4.27 11.19 -4.00
C THR A 146 4.33 11.45 -5.50
N ARG A 147 5.20 12.39 -5.89
CA ARG A 147 5.29 12.86 -7.26
C ARG A 147 6.14 11.97 -8.16
N CYS A 148 6.83 10.96 -7.61
CA CYS A 148 7.67 10.04 -8.37
C CYS A 148 8.57 10.75 -9.39
N PHE A 149 9.19 11.86 -8.97
CA PHE A 149 10.08 12.70 -9.80
C PHE A 149 9.41 13.47 -10.96
N VAL A 150 8.07 13.44 -11.07
CA VAL A 150 7.34 14.25 -12.04
C VAL A 150 7.11 15.66 -11.46
N PRO A 151 7.64 16.73 -12.07
CA PRO A 151 7.34 18.09 -11.66
C PRO A 151 5.85 18.39 -11.76
N ARG A 152 5.33 19.16 -10.80
CA ARG A 152 3.89 19.47 -10.68
C ARG A 152 3.30 20.02 -11.99
N HIS A 153 4.00 20.94 -12.63
CA HIS A 153 3.55 21.59 -13.87
C HIS A 153 3.35 20.65 -15.07
N ILE A 154 3.86 19.40 -15.02
CA ILE A 154 3.68 18.43 -16.12
C ILE A 154 2.26 17.84 -16.11
N TYR A 155 1.61 17.79 -14.95
CA TYR A 155 0.30 17.15 -14.77
C TYR A 155 -0.67 18.01 -13.95
N ASP A 156 -0.31 19.26 -13.64
CA ASP A 156 -1.27 20.26 -13.17
C ASP A 156 -2.31 20.42 -14.28
N ASP A 157 -3.49 19.89 -14.02
CA ASP A 157 -4.72 20.14 -14.75
C ASP A 157 -5.61 21.08 -13.92
N ASP A 158 -6.83 21.36 -14.38
CA ASP A 158 -7.78 22.22 -13.65
C ASP A 158 -8.33 21.57 -12.36
N ASN A 159 -7.83 20.40 -11.94
CA ASN A 159 -8.31 19.76 -10.71
C ASN A 159 -7.74 20.43 -9.45
N ASP A 160 -8.63 20.66 -8.48
CA ASP A 160 -8.23 21.14 -7.17
C ASP A 160 -7.56 20.03 -6.33
N TYR A 161 -6.24 20.11 -6.23
CA TYR A 161 -5.44 19.21 -5.40
C TYR A 161 -5.18 19.73 -3.97
N SER A 162 -5.76 20.87 -3.56
CA SER A 162 -5.49 21.51 -2.26
C SER A 162 -5.80 20.63 -1.05
N LYS A 163 -6.76 19.70 -1.20
CA LYS A 163 -7.14 18.74 -0.15
C LYS A 163 -6.13 17.62 0.08
N PHE A 164 -5.15 17.43 -0.81
CA PHE A 164 -4.17 16.35 -0.73
C PHE A 164 -2.83 16.83 -0.15
N LYS A 165 -2.23 16.02 0.71
CA LYS A 165 -0.93 16.35 1.31
C LYS A 165 0.20 15.93 0.36
N SER A 166 1.11 16.84 0.04
CA SER A 166 2.36 16.48 -0.64
C SER A 166 3.37 15.94 0.36
N VAL A 167 4.11 14.89 -0.03
CA VAL A 167 5.18 14.26 0.76
C VAL A 167 6.40 14.09 -0.11
#